data_AF-A0A9E5LCN4-F1
#
_entry.id   AF-A0A9E5LCN4-F1
#
_cell.length_a   1.000
_cell.length_b   1.000
_cell.length_c   1.000
_cell.angle_alpha   90.00
_cell.angle_beta   90.00
_cell.angle_gamma   90.00
#
_symmetry.space_group_name_H-M   'P 1'
#
loop_
_entity.id
_entity.type
_entity.pdbx_description
1 polymer ?
#
loop_
_entity_poly.entity_id
_entity_poly.type
_entity_poly.pdbx_seq_one_letter_code
_entity_poly.pdbx_strand_id
1 'polypeptide(L)' 'MIRNAAPDDARAVADIWNHYIRDTLVTFNFAEKSLADVATDITARQAQGHGFFVAQSDAGIVGFATYGQFR' A
#
# COMPACT_ATOMS: atom_id res chain seq x y z
N MET A 1 3.76 -15.45 2.49
CA MET A 1 2.62 -15.65 1.56
C MET A 1 2.30 -14.33 0.87
N ILE A 2 2.09 -14.32 -0.45
CA ILE A 2 1.61 -13.15 -1.19
C ILE A 2 0.10 -13.31 -1.40
N ARG A 3 -0.70 -12.28 -1.11
CA ARG A 3 -2.15 -12.28 -1.29
C ARG A 3 -2.67 -10.90 -1.70
N ASN A 4 -3.93 -10.83 -2.13
CA ASN A 4 -4.62 -9.55 -2.28
C ASN A 4 -4.68 -8.82 -0.93
N ALA A 5 -4.45 -7.51 -0.98
CA ALA A 5 -4.65 -6.61 0.13
C ALA A 5 -6.14 -6.46 0.44
N ALA A 6 -6.48 -6.36 1.72
CA ALA A 6 -7.79 -5.96 2.21
C ALA A 6 -7.67 -4.59 2.89
N PRO A 7 -8.79 -3.84 3.06
CA PRO A 7 -8.78 -2.58 3.80
C PRO A 7 -8.14 -2.67 5.20
N ASP A 8 -8.25 -3.82 5.86
CA ASP A 8 -7.64 -4.07 7.18
C ASP A 8 -6.11 -4.06 7.16
N ASP A 9 -5.48 -4.28 6.00
CA ASP A 9 -4.02 -4.19 5.85
C ASP A 9 -3.53 -2.73 5.78
N ALA A 10 -4.44 -1.75 5.69
CA ALA A 10 -4.10 -0.35 5.45
C ALA A 10 -3.11 0.22 6.46
N ARG A 11 -3.14 -0.26 7.72
CA ARG A 11 -2.21 0.24 8.76
C ARG A 11 -0.78 -0.14 8.42
N ALA A 12 -0.54 -1.44 8.21
CA ALA A 12 0.80 -1.91 7.93
C ALA A 12 1.32 -1.40 6.58
N VAL A 13 0.44 -1.26 5.58
CA VAL A 13 0.80 -0.64 4.30
C VAL A 13 1.16 0.83 4.48
N ALA A 14 0.37 1.61 5.23
CA ALA A 14 0.67 3.01 5.52
C ALA A 14 2.00 3.16 6.26
N ASP A 15 2.29 2.30 7.24
CA ASP A 15 3.54 2.34 8.01
C ASP A 15 4.76 2.12 7.09
N ILE A 16 4.70 1.14 6.19
CA ILE A 16 5.75 0.87 5.20
C ILE A 16 5.88 2.06 4.23
N TRP A 17 4.77 2.53 3.67
CA TRP A 17 4.79 3.60 2.67
C TRP A 17 5.30 4.92 3.27
N ASN A 18 4.88 5.25 4.49
CA ASN A 18 5.25 6.48 5.17
C ASN A 18 6.72 6.48 5.62
N HIS A 19 7.30 5.33 5.94
CA HIS A 19 8.76 5.21 6.11
C HIS A 19 9.49 5.66 4.84
N TYR A 20 9.10 5.16 3.67
CA TYR A 20 9.73 5.57 2.42
C TYR A 20 9.50 7.05 2.07
N ILE A 21 8.32 7.61 2.40
CA ILE A 21 8.02 9.03 2.20
C ILE A 21 8.90 9.92 3.08
N ARG A 22 9.04 9.61 4.37
CA ARG A 22 9.81 10.43 5.32
C ARG A 22 11.32 10.29 5.16
N ASP A 23 11.78 9.07 4.96
CA ASP A 23 13.16 8.71 5.26
C ASP A 23 14.00 8.43 3.99
N THR A 24 13.40 8.50 2.80
CA THR A 24 14.07 8.11 1.55
C THR A 24 13.71 9.02 0.37
N LEU A 25 14.38 8.80 -0.78
CA LEU A 25 14.14 9.51 -2.04
C LEU A 25 13.46 8.63 -3.11
N VAL A 26 12.90 7.47 -2.73
CA VAL A 26 12.32 6.51 -3.69
C VAL A 26 11.00 6.98 -4.29
N THR A 27 10.34 7.96 -3.66
CA THR A 27 9.06 8.51 -4.07
C THR A 27 9.12 10.04 -4.07
N PHE A 28 8.30 10.68 -4.91
CA PHE A 28 8.10 12.12 -4.91
C PHE A 28 6.96 12.57 -3.99
N ASN A 29 6.27 11.64 -3.33
CA ASN A 29 5.24 11.97 -2.35
C ASN A 29 5.90 12.56 -1.11
N PHE A 30 5.52 13.78 -0.74
CA PHE A 30 6.00 14.47 0.47
C PHE A 30 5.02 14.36 1.64
N ALA A 31 3.75 14.08 1.35
CA ALA A 31 2.71 13.93 2.35
C ALA A 31 2.55 12.46 2.72
N GLU A 32 2.63 12.17 4.02
CA GLU A 32 2.31 10.84 4.55
C GLU A 32 0.87 10.43 4.21
N LYS A 33 0.71 9.14 3.93
CA LYS A 33 -0.58 8.51 3.68
C LYS A 33 -1.32 8.30 5.01
N SER A 34 -2.58 8.72 5.07
CA SER A 34 -3.45 8.35 6.17
C SER A 34 -3.97 6.91 6.01
N LEU A 35 -4.47 6.34 7.10
CA LEU A 35 -5.07 5.01 7.08
C LEU A 35 -6.27 4.92 6.14
N ALA A 36 -7.09 5.97 6.12
CA ALA A 36 -8.27 6.06 5.28
C ALA A 36 -7.89 6.17 3.79
N ASP A 37 -6.83 6.91 3.46
CA ASP A 37 -6.34 7.05 2.09
C ASP A 37 -5.86 5.70 1.55
N VAL A 38 -5.09 4.95 2.34
CA VAL A 38 -4.59 3.64 1.92
C VAL A 38 -5.73 2.63 1.73
N ALA A 39 -6.70 2.57 2.64
CA ALA A 39 -7.87 1.72 2.48
C ALA A 39 -8.68 2.07 1.22
N THR A 40 -8.81 3.37 0.94
CA THR A 40 -9.45 3.86 -0.29
C THR A 40 -8.64 3.49 -1.54
N ASP A 41 -7.31 3.63 -1.51
CA ASP A 41 -6.43 3.25 -2.61
C ASP A 41 -6.53 1.74 -2.90
N ILE A 42 -6.54 0.88 -1.89
CA ILE A 42 -6.70 -0.58 -2.04
C ILE A 42 -8.00 -0.90 -2.80
N THR A 43 -9.12 -0.38 -2.31
CA THR A 43 -10.45 -0.67 -2.90
C THR A 43 -10.60 -0.07 -4.29
N ALA A 44 -10.13 1.16 -4.50
CA ALA A 44 -10.21 1.83 -5.80
C ALA A 44 -9.39 1.10 -6.89
N ARG A 45 -8.19 0.60 -6.56
CA ARG A 45 -7.37 -0.16 -7.51
C ARG A 45 -8.04 -1.47 -7.90
N GLN A 46 -8.57 -2.19 -6.91
CA GLN A 46 -9.28 -3.44 -7.15
C GLN A 46 -10.56 -3.24 -7.94
N ALA A 47 -11.33 -2.17 -7.67
CA ALA A 47 -12.52 -1.81 -8.44
C ALA A 47 -12.21 -1.48 -9.92
N GLN A 48 -10.99 -1.02 -10.21
CA GLN A 48 -10.49 -0.79 -11.57
C GLN A 48 -9.94 -2.07 -12.24
N GLY A 49 -10.01 -3.23 -11.57
CA GLY A 49 -9.42 -4.48 -12.05
C GLY A 49 -7.90 -4.56 -11.89
N HIS A 50 -7.28 -3.62 -11.16
CA HIS A 50 -5.85 -3.63 -10.87
C HIS A 50 -5.54 -4.35 -9.55
N GLY A 51 -4.32 -4.89 -9.46
CA GLY A 51 -3.82 -5.55 -8.27
C GLY A 51 -3.39 -4.58 -7.17
N PHE A 52 -3.70 -4.96 -5.94
CA PHE A 52 -3.03 -4.47 -4.74
C PHE A 52 -2.71 -5.70 -3.89
N PHE A 53 -1.42 -5.98 -3.74
CA PHE A 53 -0.92 -7.18 -3.08
C PHE A 53 -0.14 -6.82 -1.83
N VAL A 54 -0.19 -7.71 -0.86
CA VAL A 54 0.66 -7.67 0.33
C VAL A 54 1.45 -8.96 0.46
N ALA A 55 2.68 -8.84 0.95
CA ALA A 55 3.50 -9.95 1.41
C ALA A 55 3.34 -10.09 2.92
N GLN A 56 2.83 -11.24 3.37
CA GLN A 56 2.62 -11.57 4.78
C GLN A 56 3.61 -12.64 5.24
N SER A 57 4.17 -12.44 6.43
CA SER A 57 4.99 -13.39 7.19
C SER A 57 4.40 -13.57 8.60
N ASP A 58 5.06 -14.37 9.44
CA ASP A 58 4.67 -14.54 10.85
C ASP A 58 4.78 -13.23 11.65
N ALA A 59 5.58 -12.27 11.17
CA ALA A 59 5.70 -10.93 11.75
C ALA A 59 4.62 -9.93 11.27
N GLY A 60 3.68 -10.37 10.42
CA GLY A 60 2.66 -9.52 9.80
C GLY A 60 2.99 -9.14 8.36
N ILE A 61 2.49 -7.98 7.91
CA ILE A 61 2.72 -7.48 6.55
C ILE A 61 4.13 -6.89 6.46
N VAL A 62 4.94 -7.42 5.55
CA VAL A 62 6.36 -7.04 5.36
C VAL A 62 6.63 -6.31 4.06
N GLY A 63 5.61 -6.17 3.21
CA GLY A 63 5.72 -5.47 1.93
C GLY A 63 4.38 -5.39 1.23
N PHE A 64 4.30 -4.50 0.25
CA PHE A 64 3.14 -4.37 -0.62
C PHE A 64 3.56 -4.02 -2.05
N ALA A 65 2.68 -4.29 -3.00
CA ALA A 65 2.84 -3.89 -4.38
C ALA A 65 1.47 -3.54 -4.97
N THR A 66 1.40 -2.44 -5.72
CA THR A 66 0.20 -2.06 -6.47
C THR A 66 0.61 -1.42 -7.79
N TYR A 67 -0.32 -1.38 -8.73
CA TYR A 67 -0.14 -0.77 -10.03
C TYR A 67 -1.46 -0.18 -10.51
N GLY A 68 -1.38 0.66 -11.53
CA GLY A 68 -2.53 1.19 -12.23
C GLY A 68 -2.09 1.78 -13.56
N GLN A 69 -3.06 2.25 -14.35
CA GLN A 69 -2.80 2.95 -15.60
C GLN A 69 -1.81 4.11 -15.39
N PHE A 70 -0.71 4.11 -16.13
CA PHE A 70 0.17 5.26 -16.21
C PHE A 70 -0.30 6.15 -17.36
N ARG A 71 -1.02 7.22 -17.01
CA ARG A 71 -1.66 8.19 -17.93
C ARG A 71 -2.78 7.61 -18.80
#